data_AF-A0A7Y1SW10-F1
#
_entry.id   AF-A0A7Y1SW10-F1
#
_cell.length_a   1.000
_cell.length_b   1.000
_cell.length_c   1.000
_cell.angle_alpha   90.00
_cell.angle_beta   90.00
_cell.angle_gamma   90.00
#
_symmetry.space_group_name_H-M   'P 1'
#
loop_
_entity.id
_entity.type
_entity.pdbx_description
1 polymer ?
#
loop_
_entity_poly.entity_id
_entity_poly.type
_entity_poly.pdbx_seq_one_letter_code
_entity_poly.pdbx_strand_id
1 'polypeptide(L)'
;MSRLDKNGLLEAATRIFEAQPDPSGAADLVSAKGSVVVEDDPKQFKAAFKRLKKVDGYRWIVINREDLFLANSLSIGSKAGIMDAGGKVLKAADQPRKR
;
A
#
# COMPACT_ATOMS: atom_id res chain seq x y z
N MET A 1 9.51 3.92 -16.07
CA MET A 1 10.35 4.08 -14.87
C MET A 1 11.05 2.75 -14.64
N SER A 2 12.31 2.78 -14.21
CA SER A 2 12.98 1.59 -13.70
C SER A 2 12.19 1.03 -12.50
N ARG A 3 12.21 -0.28 -12.34
CA ARG A 3 11.67 -0.95 -11.14
C ARG A 3 12.35 -0.35 -9.91
N LEU A 4 11.56 0.03 -8.93
CA LEU A 4 12.05 0.54 -7.66
C LEU A 4 12.16 -0.61 -6.65
N ASP A 5 13.21 -0.56 -5.84
CA ASP A 5 13.31 -1.39 -4.65
C ASP A 5 12.41 -0.85 -3.54
N LYS A 6 12.36 -1.57 -2.41
CA LYS A 6 11.53 -1.21 -1.27
C LYS A 6 11.78 0.20 -0.75
N ASN A 7 13.04 0.63 -0.70
CA ASN A 7 13.42 1.96 -0.22
C ASN A 7 12.95 3.04 -1.20
N GLY A 8 13.12 2.83 -2.50
CA GLY A 8 12.61 3.74 -3.52
C GLY A 8 11.09 3.88 -3.49
N LEU A 9 10.36 2.78 -3.26
CA LEU A 9 8.91 2.83 -3.05
C LEU A 9 8.53 3.57 -1.77
N LEU A 10 9.28 3.40 -0.69
CA LEU A 10 9.05 4.10 0.59
C LEU A 10 9.24 5.60 0.45
N GLU A 11 10.31 6.03 -0.23
CA GLU A 11 10.57 7.45 -0.50
C GLU A 11 9.46 8.07 -1.37
N ALA A 12 9.05 7.36 -2.43
CA ALA A 12 7.96 7.80 -3.29
C ALA A 12 6.65 7.93 -2.50
N ALA A 13 6.30 6.90 -1.71
CA ALA A 13 5.10 6.87 -0.90
C ALA A 13 5.08 8.00 0.14
N THR A 14 6.21 8.25 0.81
CA THR A 14 6.37 9.37 1.75
C THR A 14 6.00 10.71 1.11
N ARG A 15 6.50 10.96 -0.11
CA ARG A 15 6.22 12.21 -0.85
C ARG A 15 4.77 12.30 -1.32
N ILE A 16 4.22 11.22 -1.88
CA ILE A 16 2.86 11.22 -2.47
C ILE A 16 1.77 11.36 -1.40
N PHE A 17 1.97 10.69 -0.27
CA PHE A 17 0.99 10.68 0.82
C PHE A 17 1.22 11.77 1.86
N GLU A 18 2.33 12.53 1.76
CA GLU A 18 2.79 13.43 2.83
C GLU A 18 2.82 12.68 4.17
N ALA A 19 3.34 11.45 4.12
CA ALA A 19 3.24 10.48 5.20
C ALA A 19 4.45 10.52 6.14
N GLN A 20 4.26 9.97 7.33
CA GLN A 20 5.32 9.76 8.32
C GLN A 20 5.47 8.25 8.59
N PRO A 21 6.66 7.79 9.04
CA PRO A 21 6.82 6.41 9.51
C PRO A 21 5.76 6.03 10.55
N ASP A 22 5.17 4.85 10.41
CA ASP A 22 4.19 4.36 11.39
C ASP A 22 4.90 3.93 12.69
N PRO A 23 4.68 4.62 13.82
CA PRO A 23 5.35 4.28 15.08
C PRO A 23 4.93 2.92 15.65
N SER A 24 3.80 2.36 15.21
CA SER A 24 3.32 1.04 15.64
C SER A 24 3.93 -0.12 14.86
N GLY A 25 4.52 0.16 13.68
CA GLY A 25 4.98 -0.85 12.73
C GLY A 25 3.87 -1.68 12.05
N ALA A 26 2.60 -1.35 12.29
CA ALA A 26 1.47 -2.05 11.69
C ALA A 26 1.42 -1.83 10.17
N ALA A 27 1.72 -0.61 9.73
CA ALA A 27 2.02 -0.21 8.38
C ALA A 27 3.47 0.27 8.27
N ASP A 28 3.90 0.70 7.08
CA ASP A 28 5.24 1.28 6.91
C ASP A 28 5.17 2.80 7.08
N LEU A 29 4.07 3.42 6.62
CA LEU A 29 3.78 4.85 6.79
C LEU A 29 2.32 5.09 7.22
N VAL A 30 2.08 6.25 7.84
CA VAL A 30 0.75 6.78 8.17
C VAL A 30 0.60 8.19 7.60
N SER A 31 -0.57 8.47 7.04
CA SER A 31 -0.93 9.78 6.51
C SER A 31 -2.39 10.13 6.83
N ALA A 32 -2.80 11.36 6.54
CA ALA A 32 -4.21 11.77 6.59
C ALA A 32 -5.12 10.94 5.66
N LYS A 33 -4.55 10.32 4.60
CA LYS A 33 -5.27 9.47 3.64
C LYS A 33 -5.35 8.00 4.09
N GLY A 34 -4.80 7.68 5.26
CA GLY A 34 -4.77 6.33 5.84
C GLY A 34 -3.36 5.76 5.93
N SER A 35 -3.31 4.47 6.25
CA SER A 35 -2.07 3.72 6.45
C SER A 35 -1.56 3.12 5.14
N VAL A 36 -0.25 3.15 4.96
CA VAL A 36 0.42 2.78 3.71
C VAL A 36 1.45 1.70 3.99
N VAL A 37 1.40 0.64 3.20
CA VAL A 37 2.44 -0.39 3.13
C VAL A 37 3.10 -0.31 1.77
N VAL A 38 4.41 -0.53 1.70
CA VAL A 38 5.17 -0.59 0.47
C VAL A 38 5.74 -1.99 0.28
N GLU A 39 5.64 -2.51 -0.94
CA GLU A 39 6.22 -3.82 -1.24
C GLU A 39 6.70 -3.90 -2.68
N ASP A 40 7.97 -4.25 -2.86
CA ASP A 40 8.66 -4.35 -4.16
C ASP A 40 8.79 -5.79 -4.65
N ASP A 41 8.71 -6.78 -3.75
CA ASP A 41 8.71 -8.21 -4.10
C ASP A 41 7.28 -8.79 -4.14
N PRO A 42 6.79 -9.23 -5.32
CA PRO A 42 5.48 -9.86 -5.45
C PRO A 42 5.26 -11.09 -4.55
N LYS A 43 6.33 -11.79 -4.17
CA LYS A 43 6.24 -12.94 -3.24
C LYS A 43 5.78 -12.51 -1.85
N GLN A 44 5.99 -11.26 -1.47
CA GLN A 44 5.63 -10.70 -0.17
C GLN A 44 4.23 -10.07 -0.14
N PHE A 45 3.60 -9.85 -1.29
CA PHE A 45 2.30 -9.16 -1.36
C PHE A 45 1.23 -9.79 -0.47
N LYS A 46 1.18 -11.13 -0.41
CA LYS A 46 0.20 -11.82 0.44
C LYS A 46 0.38 -11.48 1.92
N ALA A 47 1.63 -11.36 2.38
CA ALA A 47 1.93 -10.95 3.75
C ALA A 47 1.61 -9.46 3.97
N ALA A 48 1.96 -8.59 3.01
CA ALA A 48 1.65 -7.16 3.04
C ALA A 48 0.14 -6.88 3.15
N PHE A 49 -0.69 -7.51 2.30
CA PHE A 49 -2.15 -7.38 2.38
C PHE A 49 -2.72 -7.95 3.69
N LYS A 50 -2.10 -8.98 4.27
CA LYS A 50 -2.51 -9.52 5.57
C LYS A 50 -2.19 -8.55 6.72
N ARG A 51 -1.09 -7.80 6.65
CA ARG A 51 -0.78 -6.69 7.59
C ARG A 51 -1.84 -5.60 7.48
N LEU A 52 -2.11 -5.11 6.28
CA LEU A 52 -3.10 -4.04 6.04
C LEU A 52 -4.50 -4.38 6.55
N LYS A 53 -4.93 -5.65 6.48
CA LYS A 53 -6.25 -6.06 7.00
C LYS A 53 -6.46 -5.79 8.49
N LYS A 54 -5.37 -5.71 9.26
CA LYS A 54 -5.39 -5.48 10.72
C LYS A 54 -5.42 -3.98 11.08
N VAL A 55 -5.26 -3.10 10.11
CA VAL A 55 -5.20 -1.64 10.34
C VAL A 55 -6.58 -1.04 10.13
N ASP A 56 -7.04 -0.15 11.00
CA ASP A 56 -8.33 0.50 10.85
C ASP A 56 -8.29 1.65 9.82
N GLY A 57 -9.46 2.03 9.30
CA GLY A 57 -9.59 3.14 8.35
C GLY A 57 -9.18 2.80 6.91
N TYR A 58 -8.72 3.81 6.17
CA TYR A 58 -8.24 3.66 4.80
C TYR A 58 -6.86 3.01 4.76
N ARG A 59 -6.66 2.13 3.78
CA ARG A 59 -5.48 1.30 3.64
C ARG A 59 -4.97 1.37 2.21
N TRP A 60 -3.66 1.51 2.07
CA TRP A 60 -3.01 1.61 0.77
C TRP A 60 -1.82 0.66 0.71
N ILE A 61 -1.60 0.07 -0.47
CA ILE A 61 -0.34 -0.55 -0.81
C ILE A 61 0.28 0.18 -2.01
N VAL A 62 1.56 0.53 -1.91
CA VAL A 62 2.35 1.08 -3.01
C VAL A 62 3.23 -0.02 -3.58
N ILE A 63 3.17 -0.23 -4.89
CA ILE A 63 3.89 -1.28 -5.61
C ILE A 63 4.50 -0.74 -6.91
N ASN A 64 5.40 -1.52 -7.52
CA ASN A 64 5.75 -1.31 -8.92
C ASN A 64 4.54 -1.63 -9.82
N ARG A 65 4.25 -0.75 -10.78
CA ARG A 65 3.04 -0.84 -11.61
C ARG A 65 2.96 -2.14 -12.43
N GLU A 66 4.11 -2.67 -12.84
CA GLU A 66 4.22 -3.95 -13.56
C GLU A 66 3.70 -5.14 -12.75
N ASP A 67 3.65 -5.04 -11.43
CA ASP A 67 3.18 -6.11 -10.54
C ASP A 67 1.67 -6.02 -10.24
N LEU A 68 0.93 -5.09 -10.87
CA LEU A 68 -0.50 -4.87 -10.63
C LEU A 68 -1.32 -6.16 -10.75
N PHE A 69 -1.05 -6.99 -11.76
CA PHE A 69 -1.80 -8.23 -11.97
C PHE A 69 -1.59 -9.24 -10.83
N LEU A 70 -0.41 -9.26 -10.22
CA LEU A 70 -0.10 -10.10 -9.06
C LEU A 70 -0.73 -9.57 -7.77
N ALA A 71 -0.83 -8.24 -7.64
CA ALA A 71 -1.44 -7.59 -6.47
C ALA A 71 -2.98 -7.56 -6.50
N ASN A 72 -3.60 -7.44 -7.68
CA ASN A 72 -5.03 -7.15 -7.79
C ASN A 72 -5.92 -8.23 -7.15
N SER A 73 -5.60 -9.51 -7.34
CA SER A 73 -6.36 -10.61 -6.74
C SER A 73 -6.31 -10.59 -5.20
N LEU A 74 -5.18 -10.17 -4.62
CA LEU A 74 -4.97 -10.08 -3.17
C LEU A 74 -5.68 -8.88 -2.54
N SER A 75 -5.98 -7.86 -3.33
CA SER A 75 -6.76 -6.68 -2.90
C SER A 75 -8.25 -7.01 -2.68
N ILE A 76 -8.75 -8.11 -3.26
CA ILE A 76 -10.14 -8.51 -3.13
C ILE A 76 -10.43 -8.88 -1.67
N GLY A 77 -11.40 -8.21 -1.07
CA GLY A 77 -11.79 -8.41 0.34
C GLY A 77 -10.83 -7.80 1.37
N SER A 78 -9.64 -7.29 0.98
CA SER A 78 -8.82 -6.46 1.90
C SER A 78 -9.32 -5.03 1.99
N LYS A 79 -10.01 -4.57 0.94
CA LYS A 79 -10.45 -3.17 0.70
C LYS A 79 -9.29 -2.17 0.62
N ALA A 80 -8.05 -2.65 0.57
CA ALA A 80 -6.89 -1.80 0.37
C ALA A 80 -6.86 -1.27 -1.06
N GLY A 81 -6.56 0.03 -1.20
CA GLY A 81 -6.25 0.64 -2.48
C GLY A 81 -4.84 0.26 -2.93
N ILE A 82 -4.60 0.36 -4.24
CA ILE A 82 -3.30 0.13 -4.86
C ILE A 82 -2.89 1.41 -5.56
N MET A 83 -1.67 1.85 -5.32
CA MET A 83 -1.07 3.02 -5.96
C MET A 83 0.31 2.64 -6.52
N ASP A 84 0.73 3.28 -7.61
CA ASP A 84 2.10 3.16 -8.11
C ASP A 84 3.02 4.24 -7.51
N ALA A 85 4.33 4.06 -7.72
CA ALA A 85 5.35 5.02 -7.29
C ALA A 85 5.25 6.41 -7.94
N GLY A 86 4.43 6.59 -8.98
CA GLY A 86 4.13 7.89 -9.58
C GLY A 86 2.91 8.58 -8.95
N GLY A 87 2.29 7.96 -7.95
CA GLY A 87 1.08 8.47 -7.29
C GLY A 87 -0.21 8.16 -8.04
N LYS A 88 -0.15 7.36 -9.11
CA LYS A 88 -1.36 6.96 -9.82
C LYS A 88 -2.10 5.90 -9.02
N VAL A 89 -3.37 6.18 -8.73
CA VAL A 89 -4.28 5.19 -8.16
C VAL A 89 -4.58 4.13 -9.22
N LEU A 90 -4.17 2.90 -8.96
CA LEU A 90 -4.45 1.72 -9.81
C LEU A 90 -5.74 1.03 -9.36
N LYS A 91 -6.05 1.11 -8.06
CA LYS A 91 -7.30 0.64 -7.46
C LYS A 91 -7.65 1.54 -6.27
N ALA A 92 -8.88 2.02 -6.21
CA ALA A 92 -9.34 2.85 -5.08
C ALA A 92 -9.38 2.04 -3.78
N ALA A 93 -9.00 2.68 -2.67
CA ALA A 93 -9.24 2.15 -1.33
C ALA A 93 -10.71 2.28 -0.96
N ASP A 94 -11.19 1.35 -0.14
CA ASP A 94 -12.53 1.39 0.45
C ASP A 94 -12.43 1.21 1.96
N GLN A 95 -13.33 1.82 2.71
CA GLN A 95 -13.36 1.66 4.15
C GLN A 95 -14.09 0.36 4.52
N PRO A 96 -13.53 -0.50 5.38
CA PRO A 96 -14.29 -1.61 5.96
C PRO A 96 -15.58 -1.09 6.59
N ARG A 97 -16.72 -1.73 6.28
CA ARG A 97 -17.98 -1.38 6.93
C ARG A 97 -17.80 -1.63 8.42
N LYS A 98 -18.11 -0.65 9.27
CA LYS A 98 -18.23 -0.87 10.71
C LYS A 98 -19.25 -2.00 10.90
N ARG A 99 -18.84 -3.07 11.57
CA ARG A 99 -19.74 -4.14 12.00
C ARG A 99 -20.51 -3.69 13.22
#